data_AF-A0A0N5ANK3-F1
#
_entry.id   AF-A0A0N5ANK3-F1
#
_cell.length_a   1.000
_cell.length_b   1.000
_cell.length_c   1.000
_cell.angle_alpha   90.00
_cell.angle_beta   90.00
_cell.angle_gamma   90.00
#
_symmetry.space_group_name_H-M   'P 1'
#
loop_
_entity.id
_entity.type
_entity.pdbx_description
1 polymer ?
#
loop_
_entity_poly.entity_id
_entity_poly.type
_entity_poly.pdbx_seq_one_letter_code
_entity_poly.pdbx_strand_id
1 'polypeptide(L)'
;MPSSSTMDLNTLSSELHKIALARIKLEDLNKRRNELLSELADFQQTKKFIDEAQKTITELNEEKDSHSEMIQQINLDKQELEKVMNSAKEDRRQMEESISKKYDEIYRLLEQTNELARENGLAEEELISPSIVPPNKFTNITIASVPSILRQFKSMQPMVPAGMFNFDPMLLQTSPTIARPAAPQSLSHFVPIPSMSKVDHQSPPMKTCQSCFQQIHRNAPICPMCKCKSRSKNPKKPKRKAAE
;
A
#
# COMPACT_ATOMS: atom_id res chain seq x y z
N MET A 1 -1.50 -58.31 -84.94
CA MET A 1 -1.57 -58.81 -83.56
C MET A 1 -0.47 -58.13 -82.77
N PRO A 2 -0.76 -57.27 -81.79
CA PRO A 2 0.30 -56.56 -81.06
C PRO A 2 0.98 -57.55 -80.11
N SER A 3 2.29 -57.67 -80.23
CA SER A 3 3.16 -58.45 -79.36
C SER A 3 3.18 -57.81 -77.97
N SER A 4 2.57 -58.49 -77.00
CA SER A 4 2.60 -58.06 -75.60
C SER A 4 4.03 -58.15 -75.09
N SER A 5 4.67 -57.00 -74.79
CA SER A 5 5.97 -56.96 -74.12
C SER A 5 5.85 -57.58 -72.73
N THR A 6 6.26 -58.84 -72.60
CA THR A 6 6.43 -59.48 -71.29
C THR A 6 7.67 -58.88 -70.64
N MET A 7 7.48 -57.92 -69.72
CA MET A 7 8.59 -57.43 -68.90
C MET A 7 9.22 -58.58 -68.11
N ASP A 8 10.56 -58.62 -68.08
CA ASP A 8 11.31 -59.59 -67.27
C ASP A 8 11.04 -59.38 -65.77
N LEU A 9 10.79 -60.48 -65.05
CA LEU A 9 10.36 -60.48 -63.65
C LEU A 9 11.42 -59.86 -62.72
N ASN A 10 12.71 -60.00 -63.04
CA ASN A 10 13.80 -59.40 -62.28
C ASN A 10 13.82 -57.87 -62.41
N THR A 11 13.49 -57.36 -63.60
CA THR A 11 13.38 -55.92 -63.85
C THR A 11 12.20 -55.34 -63.06
N LEU A 12 11.05 -56.02 -63.08
CA LEU A 12 9.87 -55.60 -62.30
C LEU A 12 10.16 -55.59 -60.79
N SER A 13 10.84 -56.61 -60.28
CA SER A 13 11.25 -56.69 -58.87
C SER A 13 12.17 -55.53 -58.46
N SER A 14 13.15 -55.19 -59.31
CA SER A 14 14.06 -54.05 -59.06
C SER A 14 13.31 -52.72 -59.04
N GLU A 15 12.40 -52.48 -59.99
CA GLU A 15 11.60 -51.25 -60.03
C GLU A 15 10.66 -51.14 -58.82
N LEU A 16 10.03 -52.24 -58.40
CA LEU A 16 9.22 -52.28 -57.18
C LEU A 16 10.05 -51.95 -55.93
N HIS A 17 11.29 -52.43 -55.85
CA HIS A 17 12.17 -52.10 -54.74
C HIS A 17 12.55 -50.61 -54.71
N LYS A 18 12.84 -50.01 -55.87
CA LYS A 18 13.11 -48.56 -55.98
C LYS A 18 11.90 -47.74 -55.54
N ILE A 19 10.69 -48.13 -55.95
CA ILE A 19 9.44 -47.48 -55.55
C ILE A 19 9.23 -47.59 -54.03
N ALA A 20 9.49 -48.77 -53.44
CA ALA A 20 9.39 -48.97 -52.01
C ALA A 20 10.36 -48.08 -51.23
N LEU A 21 11.62 -47.99 -51.67
CA LEU A 21 12.63 -47.10 -51.09
C LEU A 21 12.24 -45.62 -51.21
N ALA A 22 11.74 -45.20 -52.37
CA ALA A 22 11.27 -43.83 -52.59
C ALA A 22 10.11 -43.50 -51.65
N ARG A 23 9.18 -44.43 -51.42
CA ARG A 23 8.07 -44.27 -50.47
C ARG A 23 8.56 -44.09 -49.04
N ILE A 24 9.53 -44.91 -48.59
CA ILE A 24 10.12 -44.77 -47.24
C ILE A 24 10.76 -43.40 -47.09
N LYS A 25 11.55 -42.95 -48.08
CA LYS A 25 12.18 -41.62 -48.04
C LYS A 25 11.18 -40.48 -48.02
N LEU A 26 10.05 -40.62 -48.73
CA LEU A 26 8.98 -39.63 -48.69
C LEU A 26 8.31 -39.56 -47.32
N GLU A 27 8.12 -40.71 -46.66
CA GLU A 27 7.57 -40.76 -45.30
C GLU A 27 8.53 -40.12 -44.28
N ASP A 28 9.83 -40.43 -44.37
CA ASP A 28 10.86 -39.81 -43.53
C ASP A 28 10.89 -38.28 -43.71
N LEU A 29 10.81 -37.81 -44.97
CA LEU A 29 10.78 -36.39 -45.28
C LEU A 29 9.53 -35.71 -44.70
N ASN A 30 8.35 -36.32 -44.87
CA ASN A 30 7.10 -35.79 -44.33
C ASN A 30 7.13 -35.72 -42.81
N LYS A 31 7.70 -36.74 -42.15
CA LYS A 31 7.89 -36.73 -40.70
C LYS A 31 8.77 -35.56 -40.26
N ARG A 32 9.95 -35.40 -40.87
CA ARG A 32 10.86 -34.29 -40.55
C ARG A 32 10.28 -32.91 -40.85
N ARG A 33 9.52 -32.79 -41.94
CA ARG A 33 8.79 -31.56 -42.28
C ARG A 33 7.77 -31.22 -41.20
N ASN A 34 7.00 -32.19 -40.72
CA ASN A 34 5.98 -31.96 -39.70
C ASN A 34 6.60 -31.61 -38.34
N GLU A 35 7.71 -32.25 -37.97
CA GLU A 35 8.50 -31.87 -36.79
C GLU A 35 8.95 -30.40 -36.88
N LEU A 36 9.54 -29.99 -38.00
CA LEU A 36 9.97 -28.61 -38.22
C LEU A 36 8.81 -27.61 -38.16
N LEU A 37 7.65 -27.96 -38.74
CA LEU A 37 6.47 -27.10 -38.68
C LEU A 37 5.96 -26.90 -37.25
N SER A 38 6.02 -27.95 -36.43
CA SER A 38 5.68 -27.87 -35.00
C SER A 38 6.65 -26.96 -34.25
N GLU A 39 7.96 -27.17 -34.42
CA GLU A 39 8.99 -26.35 -33.77
C GLU A 39 8.91 -24.89 -34.18
N LEU A 40 8.61 -24.60 -35.46
CA LEU A 40 8.43 -23.23 -35.94
C LEU A 40 7.21 -22.56 -35.30
N ALA A 41 6.13 -23.29 -35.08
CA ALA A 41 4.95 -22.78 -34.38
C ALA A 41 5.27 -22.44 -32.92
N ASP A 42 5.98 -23.33 -32.22
CA ASP A 42 6.40 -23.12 -30.83
C ASP A 42 7.37 -21.93 -30.70
N PHE A 43 8.29 -21.80 -31.65
CA PHE A 43 9.20 -20.65 -31.73
C PHE A 43 8.43 -19.33 -31.91
N GLN A 44 7.44 -19.30 -32.81
CA GLN A 44 6.61 -18.11 -33.03
C GLN A 44 5.79 -17.76 -31.78
N GLN A 45 5.26 -18.75 -31.07
CA GLN A 45 4.50 -18.52 -29.84
C GLN A 45 5.41 -17.99 -28.73
N THR A 46 6.62 -18.53 -28.60
CA THR A 46 7.63 -18.06 -27.64
C THR A 46 8.04 -16.62 -27.93
N LYS A 47 8.23 -16.28 -29.20
CA LYS A 47 8.54 -14.90 -29.62
C LYS A 47 7.44 -13.93 -29.19
N LYS A 48 6.17 -14.26 -29.48
CA LYS A 48 5.02 -13.42 -29.06
C LYS A 48 4.97 -13.24 -27.55
N PHE A 49 5.19 -14.31 -26.79
CA PHE A 49 5.21 -14.24 -25.33
C PHE A 49 6.32 -13.31 -24.81
N ILE A 50 7.52 -13.37 -25.40
CA ILE A 50 8.63 -12.47 -25.05
C ILE A 50 8.25 -11.01 -25.34
N ASP A 51 7.68 -10.74 -26.52
CA ASP A 51 7.26 -9.39 -26.90
C ASP A 51 6.20 -8.83 -25.93
N GLU A 52 5.20 -9.65 -25.56
CA GLU A 52 4.16 -9.28 -24.59
C GLU A 52 4.71 -9.06 -23.18
N ALA A 53 5.66 -9.89 -22.74
CA ALA A 53 6.33 -9.72 -21.45
C ALA A 53 7.16 -8.43 -21.42
N GLN A 54 7.89 -8.13 -22.49
CA GLN A 54 8.67 -6.90 -22.62
C GLN A 54 7.78 -5.65 -22.60
N LYS A 55 6.63 -5.72 -23.29
CA LYS A 55 5.63 -4.65 -23.24
C LYS A 55 5.11 -4.43 -21.82
N THR A 56 4.75 -5.50 -21.12
CA THR A 56 4.27 -5.44 -19.73
C THR A 56 5.32 -4.83 -18.79
N ILE A 57 6.60 -5.20 -18.96
CA ILE A 57 7.71 -4.61 -18.18
C ILE A 57 7.81 -3.09 -18.43
N THR A 58 7.59 -2.65 -19.66
CA THR A 58 7.63 -1.22 -20.01
C THR A 58 6.47 -0.47 -19.34
N GLU A 59 5.24 -0.98 -19.48
CA GLU A 59 4.05 -0.40 -18.85
C GLU A 59 4.19 -0.31 -17.31
N LEU A 60 4.74 -1.34 -16.67
CA LEU A 60 4.99 -1.33 -15.22
C LEU A 60 6.05 -0.30 -14.81
N ASN A 61 7.07 -0.05 -15.64
CA ASN A 61 8.07 0.97 -15.34
C ASN A 61 7.48 2.37 -15.48
N GLU A 62 6.67 2.62 -16.50
CA GLU A 62 5.95 3.89 -16.67
C GLU A 62 5.02 4.16 -15.49
N GLU A 63 4.27 3.15 -15.02
CA GLU A 63 3.42 3.27 -13.82
C GLU A 63 4.25 3.59 -12.57
N LYS A 64 5.37 2.89 -12.37
CA LYS A 64 6.29 3.13 -11.26
C LYS A 64 6.85 4.56 -11.27
N ASP A 65 7.22 5.07 -12.44
CA ASP A 65 7.75 6.43 -12.59
C ASP A 65 6.65 7.47 -12.31
N SER A 66 5.44 7.28 -12.86
CA SER A 66 4.26 8.10 -12.56
C SER A 66 3.92 8.12 -11.05
N HIS A 67 3.99 6.98 -10.36
CA HIS A 67 3.81 6.94 -8.90
C HIS A 67 4.92 7.67 -8.16
N SER A 68 6.16 7.63 -8.65
CA SER A 68 7.28 8.37 -8.07
C SER A 68 7.02 9.88 -8.12
N GLU A 69 6.56 10.39 -9.26
CA GLU A 69 6.20 11.80 -9.44
C GLU A 69 5.07 12.23 -8.50
N MET A 70 4.04 11.40 -8.35
CA MET A 70 2.94 11.66 -7.41
C MET A 70 3.43 11.78 -5.96
N ILE A 71 4.34 10.90 -5.54
CA ILE A 71 4.93 10.93 -4.19
C ILE A 71 5.76 12.22 -4.01
N GLN A 72 6.51 12.63 -5.02
CA GLN A 72 7.26 13.89 -4.98
C GLN A 72 6.32 15.09 -4.80
N GLN A 73 5.20 15.12 -5.53
CA GLN A 73 4.21 16.19 -5.40
C GLN A 73 3.60 16.23 -3.99
N ILE A 74 3.21 15.07 -3.44
CA ILE A 74 2.67 14.99 -2.06
C ILE A 74 3.66 15.54 -1.04
N ASN A 75 4.96 15.27 -1.22
CA ASN A 75 5.99 15.78 -0.31
C ASN A 75 6.15 17.31 -0.42
N LEU A 76 6.03 17.88 -1.63
CA LEU A 76 6.04 19.32 -1.83
C LEU A 76 4.82 19.98 -1.18
N ASP A 77 3.63 19.43 -1.40
CA ASP A 77 2.38 19.93 -0.82
C ASP A 77 2.43 19.88 0.71
N LYS A 78 2.97 18.79 1.28
CA LYS A 78 3.21 18.68 2.72
C LYS A 78 4.10 19.80 3.23
N GLN A 79 5.23 20.05 2.56
CA GLN A 79 6.16 21.10 2.97
C GLN A 79 5.49 22.48 2.93
N GLU A 80 4.67 22.74 1.91
CA GLU A 80 3.97 24.01 1.79
C GLU A 80 2.91 24.18 2.88
N LEU A 81 2.13 23.13 3.16
CA LEU A 81 1.17 23.14 4.27
C LEU A 81 1.85 23.35 5.63
N GLU A 82 3.03 22.76 5.85
CA GLU A 82 3.81 22.99 7.07
C GLU A 82 4.23 24.46 7.22
N LYS A 83 4.63 25.13 6.12
CA LYS A 83 4.94 26.57 6.14
C LYS A 83 3.71 27.40 6.47
N VAL A 84 2.58 27.16 5.79
CA VAL A 84 1.32 27.89 6.01
C VAL A 84 0.86 27.72 7.47
N MET A 85 0.91 26.49 8.00
CA MET A 85 0.56 26.21 9.39
C MET A 85 1.47 26.93 10.39
N ASN A 86 2.77 26.98 10.13
CA ASN A 86 3.71 27.69 10.99
C ASN A 86 3.51 29.20 10.93
N SER A 87 3.26 29.77 9.75
CA SER A 87 2.89 31.18 9.58
C SER A 87 1.62 31.51 10.36
N ALA A 88 0.56 30.73 10.19
CA ALA A 88 -0.71 30.97 10.90
C ALA A 88 -0.59 30.86 12.42
N LYS A 89 0.27 29.94 12.92
CA LYS A 89 0.56 29.84 14.35
C LYS A 89 1.30 31.07 14.87
N GLU A 90 2.24 31.59 14.09
CA GLU A 90 3.01 32.79 14.43
C GLU A 90 2.12 34.04 14.40
N ASP A 91 1.31 34.22 13.36
CA ASP A 91 0.33 35.32 13.27
C ASP A 91 -0.63 35.31 14.46
N ARG A 92 -1.12 34.12 14.84
CA ARG A 92 -1.96 33.96 16.02
C ARG A 92 -1.22 34.36 17.30
N ARG A 93 0.04 33.95 17.45
CA ARG A 93 0.86 34.30 18.62
C ARG A 93 1.10 35.81 18.71
N GLN A 94 1.39 36.47 17.59
CA GLN A 94 1.56 37.92 17.52
C GLN A 94 0.27 38.65 17.86
N MET A 95 -0.88 38.13 17.42
CA MET A 95 -2.18 38.66 17.79
C MET A 95 -2.45 38.53 19.29
N GLU A 96 -2.17 37.37 19.89
CA GLU A 96 -2.29 37.12 21.32
C GLU A 96 -1.39 38.06 22.15
N GLU A 97 -0.16 38.29 21.70
CA GLU A 97 0.76 39.25 22.32
C GLU A 97 0.24 40.70 22.20
N SER A 98 -0.25 41.08 21.03
CA SER A 98 -0.85 42.41 20.80
C SER A 98 -2.06 42.66 21.68
N ILE A 99 -2.94 41.66 21.83
CA ILE A 99 -4.10 41.73 22.71
C ILE A 99 -3.66 41.87 24.17
N SER A 100 -2.67 41.08 24.60
CA SER A 100 -2.14 41.14 25.98
C SER A 100 -1.61 42.54 26.32
N LYS A 101 -0.82 43.14 25.41
CA LYS A 101 -0.32 44.52 25.57
C LYS A 101 -1.45 45.55 25.70
N LYS A 102 -2.55 45.38 24.95
CA LYS A 102 -3.73 46.26 25.05
C LYS A 102 -4.45 46.10 26.39
N TYR A 103 -4.54 44.89 26.91
CA TYR A 103 -5.08 44.64 28.25
C TYR A 103 -4.25 45.34 29.32
N ASP A 104 -2.93 45.17 29.30
CA ASP A 104 -2.02 45.81 30.25
C ASP A 104 -2.15 47.33 30.22
N GLU A 105 -2.24 47.92 29.02
CA GLU A 105 -2.42 49.36 28.85
C GLU A 105 -3.76 49.86 29.38
N ILE A 106 -4.85 49.13 29.14
CA ILE A 106 -6.18 49.49 29.67
C ILE A 106 -6.17 49.44 31.21
N TYR A 107 -5.58 48.41 31.81
CA TYR A 107 -5.49 48.31 33.26
C TYR A 107 -4.62 49.43 33.86
N ARG A 108 -3.52 49.78 33.21
CA ARG A 108 -2.68 50.92 33.59
C ARG A 108 -3.45 52.24 33.55
N LEU A 109 -4.19 52.49 32.47
CA LEU A 109 -5.01 53.70 32.33
C LEU A 109 -6.16 53.75 33.34
N LEU A 110 -6.79 52.61 33.61
CA LEU A 110 -7.83 52.48 34.63
C LEU A 110 -7.28 52.88 36.01
N GLU A 111 -6.12 52.34 36.39
CA GLU A 111 -5.47 52.63 37.67
C GLU A 111 -5.08 54.12 37.76
N GLN A 112 -4.48 54.69 36.71
CA GLN A 112 -4.16 56.11 36.64
C GLN A 112 -5.41 57.01 36.77
N THR A 113 -6.52 56.61 36.15
CA THR A 113 -7.79 57.36 36.21
C THR A 113 -8.38 57.32 37.62
N ASN A 114 -8.39 56.15 38.25
CA ASN A 114 -8.89 56.00 39.62
C ASN A 114 -7.99 56.71 40.64
N GLU A 115 -6.68 56.74 40.44
CA GLU A 115 -5.76 57.52 41.28
C GLU A 115 -6.09 59.02 41.22
N LEU A 116 -6.24 59.57 40.00
CA LEU A 116 -6.61 60.97 39.82
C LEU A 116 -7.98 61.29 40.43
N ALA A 117 -8.95 60.38 40.31
CA ALA A 117 -10.25 60.52 40.96
C ALA A 117 -10.14 60.63 42.49
N ARG A 118 -9.29 59.78 43.10
CA ARG A 118 -9.02 59.80 44.54
C ARG A 118 -8.35 61.10 44.98
N GLU A 119 -7.37 61.59 44.22
CA GLU A 119 -6.70 62.88 44.47
C GLU A 119 -7.67 64.07 44.44
N ASN A 120 -8.76 63.97 43.67
CA ASN A 120 -9.81 64.99 43.59
C ASN A 120 -10.94 64.81 44.61
N GLY A 121 -10.83 63.85 45.54
CA GLY A 121 -11.75 63.66 46.65
C GLY A 121 -13.00 62.84 46.33
N LEU A 122 -13.00 62.08 45.23
CA LEU A 122 -14.06 61.10 44.97
C LEU A 122 -13.96 59.93 45.96
N ALA A 123 -15.12 59.44 46.40
CA ALA A 123 -15.21 58.30 47.32
C ALA A 123 -14.94 56.98 46.59
N GLU A 124 -14.50 55.95 47.33
CA GLU A 124 -14.08 54.67 46.76
C GLU A 124 -15.22 53.96 45.99
N GLU A 125 -16.47 54.18 46.38
CA GLU A 125 -17.65 53.60 45.73
C GLU A 125 -17.95 54.21 44.34
N GLU A 126 -17.39 55.38 44.04
CA GLU A 126 -17.55 56.09 42.76
C GLU A 126 -16.40 55.80 41.77
N LEU A 127 -15.37 55.05 42.18
CA LEU A 127 -14.26 54.67 41.31
C LEU A 127 -14.68 53.68 40.21
N ILE A 128 -13.95 53.72 39.10
CA ILE A 128 -14.24 52.87 37.95
C ILE A 128 -13.85 51.43 38.28
N SER A 129 -14.85 50.54 38.28
CA SER A 129 -14.64 49.12 38.55
C SER A 129 -13.83 48.43 37.44
N PRO A 130 -12.89 47.52 37.79
CA PRO A 130 -12.18 46.68 36.82
C PRO A 130 -13.08 45.80 35.94
N SER A 131 -14.33 45.60 36.32
CA SER A 131 -15.33 44.85 35.55
C SER A 131 -15.69 45.49 34.21
N ILE A 132 -15.37 46.76 34.00
CA ILE A 132 -15.56 47.45 32.71
C ILE A 132 -14.66 46.87 31.60
N VAL A 133 -13.54 46.24 31.98
CA VAL A 133 -12.61 45.61 31.05
C VAL A 133 -13.12 44.19 30.73
N PRO A 134 -13.44 43.87 29.46
CA PRO A 134 -13.95 42.54 29.11
C PRO A 134 -12.95 41.44 29.48
N PRO A 135 -13.38 40.27 29.98
CA PRO A 135 -12.45 39.23 30.42
C PRO A 135 -11.55 38.73 29.27
N ASN A 136 -10.23 38.71 29.51
CA ASN A 136 -9.26 38.22 28.55
C ASN A 136 -9.37 36.68 28.42
N LYS A 137 -9.86 36.21 27.27
CA LYS A 137 -10.01 34.77 26.97
C LYS A 137 -8.70 34.10 26.54
N PHE A 138 -7.64 34.88 26.30
CA PHE A 138 -6.34 34.40 25.82
C PHE A 138 -5.35 34.14 26.96
N THR A 139 -5.57 34.77 28.12
CA THR A 139 -4.93 34.39 29.37
C THR A 139 -5.58 33.12 29.92
N ASN A 140 -5.14 31.94 29.44
CA ASN A 140 -5.20 30.76 30.28
C ASN A 140 -4.25 31.00 31.45
N ILE A 141 -4.77 31.62 32.51
CA ILE A 141 -4.10 31.63 33.80
C ILE A 141 -4.05 30.18 34.25
N THR A 142 -2.89 29.55 34.09
CA THR A 142 -2.49 28.40 34.90
C THR A 142 -2.43 28.88 36.35
N ILE A 143 -3.57 28.91 37.02
CA ILE A 143 -3.62 28.92 38.48
C ILE A 143 -3.15 27.53 38.89
N ALA A 144 -1.88 27.47 39.28
CA ALA A 144 -1.27 26.32 39.91
C ALA A 144 -2.02 26.04 41.24
N SER A 145 -2.98 25.12 41.20
CA SER A 145 -3.64 24.59 42.40
C SER A 145 -4.36 23.29 42.06
N VAL A 146 -3.60 22.21 41.88
CA VAL A 146 -4.04 20.85 42.24
C VAL A 146 -2.80 19.96 42.42
N PRO A 147 -2.69 19.20 43.55
CA PRO A 147 -1.58 18.28 43.74
C PRO A 147 -1.68 17.14 42.72
N SER A 148 -0.60 16.92 41.98
CA SER A 148 -0.45 15.76 41.10
C SER A 148 -0.36 14.48 41.94
N ILE A 149 -1.46 13.73 41.98
CA ILE A 149 -1.43 12.31 42.35
C ILE A 149 -1.44 11.50 41.06
N LEU A 150 -0.38 10.70 40.91
CA LEU A 150 -0.26 9.55 40.02
C LEU A 150 -0.03 9.84 38.52
N ARG A 151 1.24 9.72 38.10
CA ARG A 151 1.70 8.68 37.15
C ARG A 151 3.22 8.77 36.98
N GLN A 152 3.93 8.02 37.81
CA GLN A 152 5.27 7.54 37.46
C GLN A 152 5.14 6.54 36.30
N PHE A 153 5.50 6.96 35.10
CA PHE A 153 6.09 6.06 34.12
C PHE A 153 7.34 6.75 33.59
N LYS A 154 8.49 6.26 34.07
CA LYS A 154 9.82 6.63 33.58
C LYS A 154 9.90 6.35 32.08
N SER A 155 10.01 7.41 31.29
CA SER A 155 10.57 7.37 29.94
C SER A 155 12.09 7.35 30.07
N MET A 156 12.71 6.20 29.78
CA MET A 156 14.11 6.13 29.36
C MET A 156 14.07 6.09 27.83
N GLN A 157 14.48 7.18 27.17
CA GLN A 157 14.89 7.11 25.78
C GLN A 157 16.31 6.55 25.70
N PRO A 158 16.60 5.63 24.76
CA PRO A 158 17.93 5.54 24.18
C PRO A 158 18.00 6.42 22.92
N MET A 159 19.12 7.13 22.80
CA MET A 159 19.63 7.65 21.52
C MET A 159 19.71 6.52 20.50
N VAL A 160 19.28 6.80 19.27
CA VAL A 160 19.74 6.07 18.08
C VAL A 160 20.44 7.07 17.15
N PRO A 161 21.69 6.81 16.76
CA PRO A 161 22.45 7.70 15.91
C PRO A 161 22.02 7.58 14.44
N ALA A 162 22.10 8.70 13.73
CA ALA A 162 22.01 8.76 12.29
C ALA A 162 23.15 7.95 11.65
N GLY A 163 22.81 7.06 10.71
CA GLY A 163 23.76 6.31 9.89
C GLY A 163 23.18 5.01 9.37
N MET A 164 23.36 4.75 8.07
CA MET A 164 23.04 3.52 7.33
C MET A 164 21.66 3.44 6.67
N PHE A 165 21.43 4.31 5.69
CA PHE A 165 20.73 3.89 4.47
C PHE A 165 21.74 3.13 3.60
N ASN A 166 21.85 1.82 3.79
CA ASN A 166 22.44 0.91 2.82
C ASN A 166 21.27 0.13 2.18
N PHE A 167 20.80 0.61 1.03
CA PHE A 167 20.00 -0.20 0.12
C PHE A 167 20.98 -1.00 -0.73
N ASP A 168 21.14 -2.27 -0.42
CA ASP A 168 21.93 -3.19 -1.25
C ASP A 168 21.08 -3.67 -2.45
N PRO A 169 21.56 -3.54 -3.70
CA PRO A 169 20.88 -4.00 -4.89
C PRO A 169 21.51 -5.32 -5.37
N MET A 170 21.02 -6.47 -4.90
CA MET A 170 21.28 -7.74 -5.59
C MET A 170 20.37 -8.84 -5.07
N LEU A 171 19.51 -9.35 -5.96
CA LEU A 171 19.25 -10.79 -6.18
C LEU A 171 18.10 -10.92 -7.19
N LEU A 172 18.44 -10.85 -8.47
CA LEU A 172 17.59 -11.33 -9.55
C LEU A 172 17.99 -12.79 -9.83
N GLN A 173 17.21 -13.75 -9.32
CA GLN A 173 17.34 -15.14 -9.75
C GLN A 173 15.94 -15.74 -9.96
N THR A 174 15.65 -15.95 -11.25
CA THR A 174 14.83 -17.00 -11.85
C THR A 174 13.32 -17.05 -11.57
N SER A 175 12.56 -16.82 -12.65
CA SER A 175 11.16 -17.22 -12.91
C SER A 175 10.97 -18.77 -12.86
N PRO A 176 9.81 -19.37 -13.21
CA PRO A 176 8.44 -18.84 -13.45
C PRO A 176 7.30 -19.69 -12.80
N THR A 177 6.07 -19.17 -12.69
CA THR A 177 4.84 -19.81 -13.25
C THR A 177 3.55 -19.01 -12.98
N ILE A 178 2.66 -19.13 -13.96
CA ILE A 178 1.46 -18.35 -14.29
C ILE A 178 0.23 -18.78 -13.47
N ALA A 179 -0.61 -17.82 -13.07
CA ALA A 179 -2.08 -17.95 -13.06
C ALA A 179 -2.80 -16.60 -12.79
N ARG A 180 -3.47 -16.07 -13.82
CA ARG A 180 -4.60 -15.09 -13.82
C ARG A 180 -5.92 -15.90 -13.73
N PRO A 181 -7.11 -15.44 -13.25
CA PRO A 181 -7.78 -14.13 -13.46
C PRO A 181 -8.50 -13.58 -12.18
N ALA A 182 -9.27 -12.48 -12.13
CA ALA A 182 -10.00 -11.62 -13.07
C ALA A 182 -10.20 -10.21 -12.43
N ALA A 183 -10.56 -9.22 -13.25
CA ALA A 183 -10.88 -7.85 -12.82
C ALA A 183 -12.20 -7.74 -12.03
N PRO A 184 -12.37 -6.75 -11.14
CA PRO A 184 -13.69 -6.30 -10.72
C PRO A 184 -14.10 -5.02 -11.46
N GLN A 185 -15.29 -5.08 -12.05
CA GLN A 185 -16.04 -3.93 -12.51
C GLN A 185 -16.52 -3.10 -11.31
N SER A 186 -16.58 -1.79 -11.52
CA SER A 186 -17.25 -0.83 -10.64
C SER A 186 -18.71 -1.20 -10.41
N LEU A 187 -19.23 -0.94 -9.21
CA LEU A 187 -20.56 -0.31 -9.04
C LEU A 187 -20.68 0.25 -7.62
N SER A 188 -20.65 1.57 -7.57
CA SER A 188 -21.09 2.43 -6.48
C SER A 188 -22.54 2.16 -6.09
N HIS A 189 -22.80 1.92 -4.79
CA HIS A 189 -24.09 2.20 -4.17
C HIS A 189 -23.86 2.92 -2.85
N PHE A 190 -24.17 4.22 -2.85
CA PHE A 190 -24.35 5.05 -1.67
C PHE A 190 -25.72 4.76 -1.05
N VAL A 191 -25.77 4.36 0.23
CA VAL A 191 -26.96 4.50 1.09
C VAL A 191 -26.48 4.75 2.54
N PRO A 192 -27.16 5.61 3.34
CA PRO A 192 -26.57 6.29 4.50
C PRO A 192 -26.54 5.47 5.79
N ILE A 193 -25.62 5.91 6.66
CA ILE A 193 -25.37 5.49 8.04
C ILE A 193 -26.59 5.70 8.94
N PRO A 194 -26.80 4.81 9.93
CA PRO A 194 -27.13 5.28 11.27
C PRO A 194 -26.01 4.90 12.26
N SER A 195 -25.67 5.86 13.10
CA SER A 195 -24.63 5.79 14.12
C SER A 195 -24.89 4.64 15.09
N MET A 196 -23.88 3.81 15.37
CA MET A 196 -23.82 2.99 16.58
C MET A 196 -22.38 2.91 17.10
N SER A 197 -22.27 3.24 18.39
CA SER A 197 -21.25 2.85 19.39
C SER A 197 -19.86 2.39 18.94
N LYS A 198 -18.85 3.06 19.50
CA LYS A 198 -17.45 2.62 19.58
C LYS A 198 -17.37 1.18 20.12
N VAL A 199 -17.25 0.21 19.23
CA VAL A 199 -16.74 -1.12 19.53
C VAL A 199 -15.39 -1.18 18.86
N ASP A 200 -14.32 -1.23 19.67
CA ASP A 200 -12.96 -1.42 19.17
C ASP A 200 -12.89 -2.69 18.32
N HIS A 201 -13.00 -2.54 17.01
CA HIS A 201 -12.76 -3.60 16.04
C HIS A 201 -11.24 -3.83 15.96
N GLN A 202 -10.70 -4.52 16.97
CA GLN A 202 -9.42 -5.20 16.80
C GLN A 202 -9.56 -6.14 15.62
N SER A 203 -8.83 -5.85 14.54
CA SER A 203 -8.75 -6.71 13.38
C SER A 203 -8.38 -8.13 13.83
N PRO A 204 -9.11 -9.17 13.40
CA PRO A 204 -8.85 -10.53 13.84
C PRO A 204 -7.39 -10.92 13.59
N PRO A 205 -6.77 -11.69 14.52
CA PRO A 205 -5.37 -12.08 14.37
C PRO A 205 -5.16 -12.82 13.04
N MET A 206 -4.11 -12.44 12.32
CA MET A 206 -3.75 -13.04 11.03
C MET A 206 -2.75 -14.19 11.23
N LYS A 207 -2.62 -15.07 10.23
CA LYS A 207 -1.57 -16.10 10.12
C LYS A 207 -0.92 -16.02 8.74
N THR A 208 0.33 -16.44 8.63
CA THR A 208 1.03 -16.53 7.35
C THR A 208 0.73 -17.85 6.65
N CYS A 209 0.38 -17.81 5.35
CA CYS A 209 0.25 -19.01 4.53
C CYS A 209 1.61 -19.72 4.38
N GLN A 210 1.68 -21.04 4.56
CA GLN A 210 2.94 -21.79 4.40
C GLN A 210 3.38 -21.98 2.94
N SER A 211 2.51 -21.71 1.96
CA SER A 211 2.80 -21.93 0.55
C SER A 211 3.21 -20.64 -0.18
N CYS A 212 2.53 -19.52 0.08
CA CYS A 212 2.79 -18.25 -0.60
C CYS A 212 3.21 -17.11 0.34
N PHE A 213 3.37 -17.40 1.65
CA PHE A 213 3.81 -16.43 2.67
C PHE A 213 2.95 -15.17 2.84
N GLN A 214 1.76 -15.14 2.25
CA GLN A 214 0.80 -14.03 2.43
C GLN A 214 0.06 -14.12 3.76
N GLN A 215 -0.33 -12.97 4.32
CA GLN A 215 -1.14 -12.91 5.53
C GLN A 215 -2.61 -13.25 5.23
N ILE A 216 -3.15 -14.23 5.96
CA ILE A 216 -4.53 -14.71 5.83
C ILE A 216 -5.20 -14.75 7.21
N HIS A 217 -6.53 -14.72 7.26
CA HIS A 217 -7.26 -14.84 8.52
C HIS A 217 -6.85 -16.13 9.28
N ARG A 218 -6.63 -16.08 10.61
CA ARG A 218 -6.08 -17.21 11.40
C ARG A 218 -6.90 -18.50 11.30
N ASN A 219 -8.20 -18.38 11.07
CA ASN A 219 -9.10 -19.53 10.90
C ASN A 219 -9.39 -19.90 9.43
N ALA A 220 -8.75 -19.27 8.45
CA ALA A 220 -8.98 -19.60 7.03
C ALA A 220 -8.51 -21.04 6.73
N PRO A 221 -9.39 -21.93 6.22
CA PRO A 221 -9.01 -23.31 5.89
C PRO A 221 -8.17 -23.42 4.62
N ILE A 222 -8.30 -22.44 3.71
CA ILE A 222 -7.62 -22.36 2.42
C ILE A 222 -7.11 -20.93 2.23
N CYS A 223 -5.92 -20.75 1.66
CA CYS A 223 -5.41 -19.44 1.30
C CYS A 223 -6.20 -18.83 0.14
N PRO A 224 -6.72 -17.60 0.23
CA PRO A 224 -7.46 -16.98 -0.88
C PRO A 224 -6.58 -16.69 -2.09
N MET A 225 -5.27 -16.48 -1.88
CA MET A 225 -4.29 -16.16 -2.92
C MET A 225 -3.86 -17.40 -3.70
N CYS A 226 -3.32 -18.42 -3.02
CA CYS A 226 -2.75 -19.60 -3.71
C CYS A 226 -3.63 -20.87 -3.67
N LYS A 227 -4.78 -20.82 -2.98
CA LYS A 227 -5.71 -21.96 -2.80
C LYS A 227 -5.11 -23.20 -2.09
N CYS A 228 -3.90 -23.13 -1.54
CA CYS A 228 -3.34 -24.21 -0.73
C CYS A 228 -4.05 -24.32 0.63
N LYS A 229 -4.22 -25.56 1.13
CA LYS A 229 -4.77 -25.83 2.46
C LYS A 229 -3.86 -25.26 3.55
N SER A 230 -4.43 -24.47 4.46
CA SER A 230 -3.69 -23.96 5.62
C SER A 230 -3.89 -24.88 6.81
N ARG A 231 -2.80 -25.51 7.29
CA ARG A 231 -2.83 -26.31 8.52
C ARG A 231 -2.50 -25.44 9.73
N SER A 232 -3.34 -25.49 10.76
CA SER A 232 -3.03 -24.87 12.06
C SER A 232 -1.81 -25.56 12.68
N LYS A 233 -0.90 -24.78 13.28
CA LYS A 233 0.24 -25.33 14.05
C LYS A 233 -0.20 -26.07 15.33
N ASN A 234 -1.41 -25.80 15.83
CA ASN A 234 -2.00 -26.51 16.97
C ASN A 234 -3.30 -27.22 16.53
N PRO A 235 -3.22 -28.45 15.98
CA PRO A 235 -4.41 -29.25 15.77
C PRO A 235 -5.01 -29.65 17.13
N LYS A 236 -6.31 -29.41 17.32
CA LYS A 236 -7.02 -29.94 18.49
C LYS A 236 -6.90 -31.47 18.48
N LYS A 237 -6.44 -32.06 19.59
CA LYS A 237 -6.26 -33.52 19.71
C LYS A 237 -7.59 -34.22 19.37
N PRO A 238 -7.58 -35.23 18.49
CA PRO A 238 -8.79 -35.99 18.20
C PRO A 238 -9.26 -36.69 19.48
N LYS A 239 -10.53 -36.48 19.83
CA LYS A 239 -11.19 -37.15 20.96
C LYS A 239 -11.31 -38.63 20.57
N ARG A 240 -10.64 -39.53 21.32
CA ARG A 240 -10.76 -40.98 21.10
C ARG A 240 -12.24 -41.37 21.16
N LYS A 241 -12.77 -41.94 20.08
CA LYS A 241 -14.07 -42.63 20.12
C LYS A 241 -13.90 -43.86 21.01
N ALA A 242 -14.76 -43.99 22.03
CA ALA A 242 -14.90 -45.25 22.75
C ALA A 242 -15.36 -46.30 21.73
N ALA A 243 -14.61 -47.40 21.65
CA ALA A 243 -15.06 -48.59 20.96
C ALA A 243 -16.14 -49.24 21.83
N GLU A 244 -17.27 -49.54 21.22
CA GLU A 244 -18.27 -50.49 21.70
C GLU A 244 -18.14 -51.74 20.84
#